data_AF-N8V9I8-F1
#
_entry.id   AF-N8V9I8-F1
#
_cell.length_a   1.000
_cell.length_b   1.000
_cell.length_c   1.000
_cell.angle_alpha   90.00
_cell.angle_beta   90.00
_cell.angle_gamma   90.00
#
_symmetry.space_group_name_H-M   'P 1'
#
loop_
_entity.id
_entity.type
_entity.pdbx_description
1 polymer ?
#
loop_
_entity_poly.entity_id
_entity_poly.type
_entity_poly.pdbx_seq_one_letter_code
_entity_poly.pdbx_strand_id
1 'polypeptide(L)'
;MSDIEKAIFKAKLELEIITAEEIQRWAVETLEDNPSHDLALDICFLSTSEQVSNYFKQLSKNLLNTKLTKEYVNLLLNEYIVKNVDLVKTQDTFSFLQKILYLSQSLKNQDLYDLLDYYDDQFNLSFEGHIPSEPNIVLKEFLKDLKNFVVTSE
;
A
#
# COMPACT_ATOMS: atom_id res chain seq x y z
N MET A 1 -13.98 -17.63 -3.95
CA MET A 1 -13.04 -16.69 -4.61
C MET A 1 -13.08 -15.29 -3.99
N SER A 2 -14.20 -14.85 -3.38
CA SER A 2 -14.34 -13.48 -2.82
C SER A 2 -13.34 -13.09 -1.72
N ASP A 3 -12.76 -14.02 -0.97
CA ASP A 3 -11.81 -13.70 0.12
C ASP A 3 -10.52 -13.02 -0.37
N ILE A 4 -10.03 -13.35 -1.58
CA ILE A 4 -8.80 -12.76 -2.13
C ILE A 4 -9.08 -11.32 -2.56
N GLU A 5 -10.19 -11.08 -3.26
CA GLU A 5 -10.59 -9.74 -3.68
C GLU A 5 -10.88 -8.84 -2.47
N LYS A 6 -11.52 -9.39 -1.43
CA LYS A 6 -11.69 -8.71 -0.14
C LYS A 6 -10.34 -8.32 0.47
N ALA A 7 -9.36 -9.21 0.41
CA ALA A 7 -8.00 -8.93 0.88
C ALA A 7 -7.33 -7.82 0.05
N ILE A 8 -7.46 -7.86 -1.27
CA ILE A 8 -6.89 -6.85 -2.18
C ILE A 8 -7.50 -5.47 -1.92
N PHE A 9 -8.83 -5.34 -1.90
CA PHE A 9 -9.48 -4.05 -1.64
C PHE A 9 -9.20 -3.54 -0.23
N LYS A 10 -9.15 -4.42 0.78
CA LYS A 10 -8.71 -4.05 2.12
C LYS A 10 -7.29 -3.45 2.09
N ALA A 11 -6.35 -4.11 1.43
CA ALA A 11 -4.97 -3.63 1.32
C ALA A 11 -4.92 -2.28 0.61
N LYS A 12 -5.59 -2.15 -0.53
CA LYS A 12 -5.61 -0.91 -1.30
C LYS A 12 -6.23 0.26 -0.52
N LEU A 13 -7.27 0.01 0.28
CA LEU A 13 -7.85 1.02 1.17
C LEU A 13 -6.88 1.44 2.28
N GLU A 14 -6.23 0.49 2.96
CA GLU A 14 -5.27 0.78 4.04
C GLU A 14 -4.03 1.52 3.52
N LEU A 15 -3.65 1.27 2.26
CA LEU A 15 -2.56 1.93 1.56
C LEU A 15 -2.99 3.22 0.84
N GLU A 16 -4.26 3.61 0.91
CA GLU A 16 -4.82 4.80 0.23
C GLU A 16 -4.61 4.77 -1.31
N ILE A 17 -4.45 3.57 -1.86
CA ILE A 17 -4.32 3.31 -3.29
C ILE A 17 -5.68 3.44 -3.99
N ILE A 18 -6.76 3.13 -3.29
CA ILE A 18 -8.13 3.28 -3.78
C ILE A 18 -8.99 3.94 -2.70
N THR A 19 -10.00 4.70 -3.08
CA THR A 19 -11.00 5.22 -2.15
C THR A 19 -12.21 4.29 -2.02
N ALA A 20 -12.99 4.50 -0.97
CA ALA A 20 -14.23 3.75 -0.78
C ALA A 20 -15.27 4.06 -1.87
N GLU A 21 -15.31 5.29 -2.37
CA GLU A 21 -16.16 5.70 -3.50
C GLU A 21 -15.76 5.00 -4.80
N GLU A 22 -14.46 4.84 -5.04
CA GLU A 22 -13.95 4.08 -6.20
C GLU A 22 -14.34 2.60 -6.11
N ILE A 23 -14.31 2.01 -4.90
CA ILE A 23 -14.78 0.63 -4.68
C ILE A 23 -16.30 0.50 -4.91
N GLN A 24 -17.10 1.49 -4.48
CA GLN A 24 -18.54 1.49 -4.75
C GLN A 24 -18.82 1.55 -6.25
N ARG A 25 -18.10 2.40 -6.98
CA ARG A 25 -18.22 2.50 -8.43
C ARG A 25 -17.85 1.19 -9.12
N TRP A 26 -16.72 0.60 -8.72
CA TRP A 26 -16.30 -0.72 -9.19
C TRP A 26 -17.38 -1.78 -8.97
N ALA A 27 -18.05 -1.78 -7.81
CA ALA A 27 -19.10 -2.75 -7.52
C ALA A 27 -20.31 -2.59 -8.46
N VAL A 28 -20.73 -1.35 -8.75
CA VAL A 28 -21.82 -1.08 -9.70
C VAL A 28 -21.45 -1.56 -11.09
N GLU A 29 -20.29 -1.14 -11.61
CA GLU A 29 -19.79 -1.52 -12.94
C GLU A 29 -19.64 -3.05 -13.07
N THR A 30 -19.12 -3.71 -12.03
CA THR A 30 -18.96 -5.16 -12.01
C THR A 30 -20.29 -5.91 -12.07
N LEU A 31 -21.35 -5.36 -11.46
CA LEU A 31 -22.68 -5.99 -11.48
C LEU A 31 -23.41 -5.79 -12.81
N GLU A 32 -23.06 -4.77 -13.59
CA GLU A 32 -23.57 -4.62 -14.96
C GLU A 32 -23.09 -5.76 -15.86
N ASP A 33 -21.83 -6.16 -15.73
CA ASP A 33 -21.22 -7.24 -16.50
C ASP A 33 -21.44 -8.64 -15.88
N ASN A 34 -21.38 -8.75 -14.55
CA ASN A 34 -21.55 -9.98 -13.79
C ASN A 34 -22.49 -9.75 -12.60
N PRO A 35 -23.82 -9.86 -12.81
CA PRO A 35 -24.83 -9.62 -11.77
C PRO A 35 -24.74 -10.55 -10.55
N SER A 36 -24.02 -11.67 -10.68
CA SER A 36 -23.82 -12.66 -9.63
C SER A 36 -22.49 -12.53 -8.88
N HIS A 37 -21.76 -11.42 -9.07
CA HIS A 37 -20.46 -11.24 -8.45
C HIS A 37 -20.57 -11.02 -6.94
N ASP A 38 -20.20 -12.03 -6.15
CA ASP A 38 -20.36 -12.08 -4.68
C ASP A 38 -19.91 -10.79 -3.96
N LEU A 39 -18.67 -10.34 -4.19
CA LEU A 39 -18.14 -9.16 -3.50
C LEU A 39 -18.81 -7.85 -3.95
N ALA A 40 -19.16 -7.74 -5.23
CA ALA A 40 -19.82 -6.55 -5.74
C ALA A 40 -21.24 -6.45 -5.16
N LEU A 41 -21.93 -7.59 -5.01
CA LEU A 41 -23.19 -7.67 -4.27
C LEU A 41 -23.04 -7.25 -2.80
N ASP A 42 -22.02 -7.73 -2.08
CA ASP A 42 -21.76 -7.32 -0.70
C ASP A 42 -21.59 -5.79 -0.58
N ILE A 43 -20.96 -5.15 -1.56
CA ILE A 43 -20.62 -3.72 -1.55
C ILE A 43 -21.77 -2.85 -2.06
N CYS A 44 -22.54 -3.28 -3.06
CA CYS A 44 -23.56 -2.44 -3.70
C CYS A 44 -24.71 -2.05 -2.75
N PHE A 45 -24.90 -2.81 -1.66
CA PHE A 45 -25.86 -2.48 -0.61
C PHE A 45 -25.33 -1.46 0.41
N LEU A 46 -24.05 -1.09 0.34
CA LEU A 46 -23.45 -0.06 1.20
C LEU A 46 -23.70 1.31 0.55
N SER A 47 -24.58 2.11 1.15
CA SER A 47 -25.04 3.40 0.63
C SER A 47 -24.01 4.54 0.75
N THR A 48 -23.00 4.41 1.60
CA THR A 48 -22.00 5.48 1.82
C THR A 48 -20.57 4.95 1.80
N SER A 49 -19.62 5.81 1.45
CA SER A 49 -18.19 5.48 1.50
C SER A 49 -17.70 5.16 2.91
N GLU A 50 -18.34 5.73 3.93
CA GLU A 50 -18.09 5.36 5.32
C GLU A 50 -18.50 3.91 5.61
N GLN A 51 -19.66 3.46 5.11
CA GLN A 51 -20.10 2.07 5.28
C GLN A 51 -19.15 1.09 4.59
N VAL A 52 -18.65 1.43 3.40
CA VAL A 52 -17.65 0.64 2.67
C VAL A 52 -16.34 0.57 3.45
N SER A 53 -15.86 1.72 3.92
CA SER A 53 -14.65 1.78 4.75
C SER A 53 -14.79 0.92 6.01
N ASN A 54 -15.94 1.00 6.68
CA ASN A 54 -16.24 0.23 7.89
C ASN A 54 -16.35 -1.27 7.61
N TYR A 55 -16.93 -1.66 6.48
CA TYR A 55 -16.97 -3.06 6.03
C TYR A 55 -15.55 -3.64 5.94
N PHE A 56 -14.63 -2.98 5.23
CA PHE A 56 -13.25 -3.47 5.09
C PHE A 56 -12.42 -3.38 6.38
N LYS A 57 -12.71 -2.41 7.26
CA LYS A 57 -12.08 -2.31 8.59
C LYS A 57 -12.46 -3.47 9.52
N GLN A 58 -13.69 -3.98 9.40
CA GLN A 58 -14.18 -5.10 10.21
C GLN A 58 -13.63 -6.46 9.77
N LEU A 59 -13.10 -6.56 8.55
CA LEU A 59 -12.43 -7.77 8.08
C LEU A 59 -11.17 -8.07 8.92
N SER A 60 -10.87 -9.36 9.07
CA SER A 60 -9.71 -9.82 9.84
C SER A 60 -8.41 -9.13 9.42
N LYS A 61 -7.63 -8.66 10.40
CA LYS A 61 -6.29 -8.09 10.15
C LYS A 61 -5.34 -9.08 9.48
N ASN A 62 -5.54 -10.38 9.72
CA ASN A 62 -4.71 -11.44 9.14
C ASN A 62 -5.12 -11.78 7.70
N LEU A 63 -6.18 -11.17 7.16
CA LEU A 63 -6.68 -11.48 5.83
C LEU A 63 -5.60 -11.26 4.76
N LEU A 64 -4.82 -10.19 4.90
CA LEU A 64 -3.68 -9.90 4.02
C LEU A 64 -2.65 -11.03 4.05
N ASN A 65 -2.16 -11.37 5.25
CA ASN A 65 -1.12 -12.37 5.45
C ASN A 65 -1.54 -13.81 5.12
N THR A 66 -2.84 -14.10 5.14
CA THR A 66 -3.36 -15.46 4.93
C THR A 66 -3.90 -15.71 3.52
N LYS A 67 -4.28 -14.66 2.79
CA LYS A 67 -4.94 -14.80 1.48
C LYS A 67 -4.14 -14.24 0.31
N LEU A 68 -3.27 -13.25 0.53
CA LEU A 68 -2.48 -12.67 -0.56
C LEU A 68 -1.25 -13.53 -0.86
N THR A 69 -1.06 -13.84 -2.14
CA THR A 69 0.19 -14.43 -2.63
C THR A 69 1.28 -13.36 -2.65
N LYS A 70 2.54 -13.80 -2.69
CA LYS A 70 3.68 -12.88 -2.85
C LYS A 70 3.56 -11.99 -4.09
N GLU A 71 3.01 -12.53 -5.17
CA GLU A 71 2.77 -11.80 -6.41
C GLU A 71 1.81 -10.62 -6.19
N TYR A 72 0.67 -10.86 -5.52
CA TYR A 72 -0.27 -9.78 -5.19
C TYR A 72 0.31 -8.74 -4.25
N VAL A 73 1.10 -9.16 -3.26
CA VAL A 73 1.81 -8.21 -2.39
C VAL A 73 2.79 -7.37 -3.20
N ASN A 74 3.53 -7.97 -4.14
CA ASN A 74 4.47 -7.26 -4.98
C ASN A 74 3.77 -6.22 -5.87
N LEU A 75 2.61 -6.59 -6.44
CA LEU A 75 1.76 -5.66 -7.18
C LEU A 75 1.29 -4.49 -6.31
N LEU A 76 0.79 -4.77 -5.09
CA LEU A 76 0.35 -3.74 -4.15
C LEU A 76 1.48 -2.81 -3.73
N LEU A 77 2.68 -3.37 -3.49
CA LEU A 77 3.87 -2.61 -3.17
C LEU A 77 4.25 -1.66 -4.31
N ASN A 78 4.31 -2.16 -5.54
CA ASN A 78 4.65 -1.35 -6.71
C ASN A 78 3.60 -0.25 -6.93
N GLU A 79 2.31 -0.60 -6.87
CA GLU A 79 1.20 0.36 -7.02
C GLU A 79 1.25 1.44 -5.92
N TYR A 80 1.54 1.05 -4.67
CA TYR A 80 1.71 1.97 -3.56
C TYR A 80 2.86 2.95 -3.80
N ILE A 81 4.04 2.44 -4.15
CA ILE A 81 5.22 3.26 -4.40
C ILE A 81 4.95 4.21 -5.55
N VAL A 82 4.52 3.72 -6.72
CA VAL A 82 4.27 4.54 -7.91
C VAL A 82 3.27 5.67 -7.63
N LYS A 83 2.18 5.39 -6.90
CA LYS A 83 1.16 6.39 -6.60
C LYS A 83 1.63 7.46 -5.62
N ASN A 84 2.48 7.10 -4.65
CA ASN A 84 2.78 7.95 -3.51
C ASN A 84 4.17 8.58 -3.54
N VAL A 85 5.15 7.98 -4.24
CA VAL A 85 6.57 8.36 -4.17
C VAL A 85 6.84 9.83 -4.49
N ASP A 86 6.05 10.45 -5.38
CA ASP A 86 6.18 11.87 -5.73
C ASP A 86 5.39 12.81 -4.81
N LEU A 87 4.55 12.27 -3.94
CA LEU A 87 3.69 13.02 -3.03
C LEU A 87 4.24 13.07 -1.60
N VAL A 88 5.22 12.22 -1.27
CA VAL A 88 5.79 12.09 0.07
C VAL A 88 6.47 13.40 0.47
N LYS A 89 6.08 13.90 1.64
CA LYS A 89 6.75 15.01 2.33
C LYS A 89 7.59 14.46 3.47
N THR A 90 8.54 15.27 3.92
CA THR A 90 9.47 14.94 5.01
C THR A 90 8.76 14.57 6.31
N GLN A 91 7.65 15.23 6.62
CA GLN A 91 6.80 14.93 7.77
C GLN A 91 6.11 13.56 7.70
N ASP A 92 5.92 13.02 6.48
CA ASP A 92 5.20 11.77 6.22
C ASP A 92 6.17 10.60 5.97
N THR A 93 7.48 10.86 6.01
CA THR A 93 8.53 9.92 5.60
C THR A 93 8.50 8.60 6.37
N PHE A 94 8.43 8.66 7.71
CA PHE A 94 8.37 7.44 8.52
C PHE A 94 7.08 6.64 8.28
N SER A 95 5.94 7.32 8.09
CA SER A 95 4.67 6.65 7.76
C SER A 95 4.75 5.94 6.41
N PHE A 96 5.34 6.59 5.41
CA PHE A 96 5.58 6.02 4.09
C PHE A 96 6.53 4.82 4.16
N LEU A 97 7.67 4.95 4.84
CA LEU A 97 8.66 3.88 5.02
C LEU A 97 8.06 2.67 5.75
N GLN A 98 7.31 2.89 6.83
CA GLN A 98 6.66 1.80 7.59
C GLN A 98 5.62 1.04 6.75
N LYS A 99 4.84 1.72 5.89
CA LYS A 99 3.89 1.06 4.99
C LYS A 99 4.61 0.16 3.97
N ILE A 100 5.74 0.61 3.42
CA ILE A 100 6.56 -0.19 2.50
C ILE A 100 7.17 -1.39 3.24
N LEU A 101 7.74 -1.16 4.43
CA LEU A 101 8.34 -2.21 5.25
C LEU A 101 7.32 -3.30 5.58
N TYR A 102 6.10 -2.92 5.99
CA TYR A 102 5.01 -3.85 6.29
C TYR A 102 4.70 -4.78 5.10
N LEU A 103 4.59 -4.24 3.89
CA LEU A 103 4.37 -5.04 2.68
C LEU A 103 5.57 -5.95 2.37
N SER A 104 6.78 -5.41 2.48
CA SER A 104 8.03 -6.12 2.17
C SER A 104 8.26 -7.38 3.02
N GLN A 105 7.79 -7.39 4.28
CA GLN A 105 7.95 -8.52 5.22
C GLN A 105 7.44 -9.84 4.65
N SER A 106 6.36 -9.80 3.86
CA SER A 106 5.76 -10.99 3.26
C SER A 106 6.43 -11.44 1.96
N LEU A 107 7.21 -10.56 1.31
CA LEU A 107 7.93 -10.85 0.07
C LEU A 107 9.21 -11.65 0.32
N LYS A 108 9.87 -11.43 1.47
CA LYS A 108 11.23 -11.91 1.75
C LYS A 108 12.23 -11.43 0.69
N ASN A 109 12.09 -10.17 0.25
CA ASN A 109 13.00 -9.53 -0.68
C ASN A 109 14.13 -8.87 0.12
N GLN A 110 15.33 -9.46 0.09
CA GLN A 110 16.47 -8.98 0.86
C GLN A 110 16.96 -7.62 0.36
N ASP A 111 17.04 -7.42 -0.96
CA ASP A 111 17.53 -6.17 -1.54
C ASP A 111 16.65 -4.97 -1.14
N LEU A 112 15.32 -5.17 -1.15
CA LEU A 112 14.39 -4.16 -0.65
C LEU A 112 14.55 -3.93 0.85
N TYR A 113 14.73 -5.00 1.63
CA TYR A 113 14.89 -4.88 3.06
C TYR A 113 16.16 -4.10 3.41
N ASP A 114 17.28 -4.40 2.78
CA ASP A 114 18.56 -3.72 2.97
C ASP A 114 18.47 -2.24 2.58
N LEU A 115 17.75 -1.92 1.49
CA LEU A 115 17.47 -0.54 1.10
C LEU A 115 16.68 0.21 2.18
N LEU A 116 15.62 -0.40 2.70
CA LEU A 116 14.76 0.22 3.71
C LEU A 116 15.47 0.39 5.05
N ASP A 117 16.24 -0.61 5.48
CA ASP A 117 17.03 -0.59 6.71
C ASP A 117 18.09 0.53 6.67
N TYR A 118 18.81 0.64 5.55
CA TYR A 118 19.77 1.73 5.33
C TYR A 118 19.11 3.10 5.46
N TYR A 119 17.95 3.32 4.83
CA TYR A 119 17.30 4.62 4.87
C TYR A 119 16.61 4.91 6.21
N ASP A 120 16.12 3.90 6.94
CA ASP A 120 15.63 4.09 8.31
C ASP A 120 16.73 4.67 9.21
N ASP A 121 17.94 4.10 9.16
CA ASP A 121 19.12 4.62 9.84
C ASP A 121 19.48 6.04 9.39
N GLN A 122 19.52 6.31 8.07
CA GLN A 122 19.84 7.64 7.57
C GLN A 122 18.82 8.70 8.03
N PHE A 123 17.53 8.35 8.05
CA PHE A 123 16.51 9.27 8.57
C PHE A 123 16.71 9.53 10.05
N ASN A 124 16.88 8.48 10.87
CA ASN A 124 17.12 8.64 12.31
C ASN A 124 18.31 9.57 12.58
N LEU A 125 19.45 9.31 11.94
CA LEU A 125 20.65 10.13 12.08
C LEU A 125 20.44 11.58 11.60
N SER A 126 19.71 11.78 10.50
CA SER A 126 19.46 13.10 9.94
C SER A 126 18.52 13.94 10.82
N PHE A 127 17.44 13.34 11.34
CA PHE A 127 16.50 14.02 12.23
C PHE A 127 17.12 14.38 13.58
N GLU A 128 18.04 13.55 14.09
CA GLU A 128 18.79 13.82 15.33
C GLU A 128 19.95 14.81 15.14
N GLY A 129 20.25 15.19 13.89
CA GLY A 129 21.36 16.11 13.57
C GLY A 129 22.74 15.46 13.72
N HIS A 130 22.82 14.14 13.67
CA HIS A 130 24.06 13.37 13.77
C HIS A 130 24.81 13.28 12.43
N ILE A 131 24.17 13.64 11.31
CA ILE A 131 24.81 13.77 10.00
C ILE A 131 24.57 15.16 9.39
N PRO A 132 25.46 15.64 8.49
CA PRO A 132 25.31 16.95 7.85
C PRO A 132 24.13 17.04 6.88
N SER A 133 23.66 15.91 6.35
CA SER A 133 22.56 15.87 5.39
C SER A 133 21.23 16.19 6.07
N GLU A 134 20.52 17.19 5.58
CA GLU A 134 19.17 17.51 6.03
C GLU A 134 18.17 16.40 5.67
N PRO A 135 17.08 16.19 6.45
CA PRO A 135 16.11 15.13 6.18
C PRO A 135 15.48 15.21 4.78
N ASN A 136 15.33 16.42 4.24
CA ASN A 136 14.85 16.65 2.88
C ASN A 136 15.79 16.11 1.80
N ILE A 137 17.10 16.09 2.06
CA ILE A 137 18.10 15.56 1.14
C ILE A 137 18.05 14.04 1.16
N VAL A 138 18.06 13.45 2.36
CA VAL A 138 17.92 12.00 2.55
C VAL A 138 16.63 11.50 1.91
N LEU A 139 15.51 12.22 2.07
CA LEU A 139 14.24 11.87 1.43
C LEU A 139 14.35 11.84 -0.09
N LYS A 140 14.97 12.84 -0.71
CA LYS A 140 15.11 12.88 -2.18
C LYS A 140 15.92 11.70 -2.70
N GLU A 141 16.98 11.31 -1.99
CA GLU A 141 17.80 10.15 -2.32
C GLU A 141 16.99 8.86 -2.16
N PHE A 142 16.32 8.68 -1.02
CA PHE A 142 15.44 7.53 -0.77
C PHE A 142 14.39 7.35 -1.86
N LEU A 143 13.65 8.40 -2.20
CA LEU A 143 12.60 8.33 -3.22
C LEU A 143 13.17 8.00 -4.61
N LYS A 144 14.37 8.48 -4.93
CA LYS A 144 15.05 8.17 -6.19
C LYS A 144 15.43 6.69 -6.26
N ASP A 145 16.04 6.16 -5.20
CA ASP A 145 16.50 4.78 -5.18
C ASP A 145 15.31 3.81 -5.13
N LEU A 146 14.25 4.17 -4.41
CA LEU A 146 12.99 3.42 -4.39
C LEU A 146 12.32 3.39 -5.78
N LYS A 147 12.33 4.48 -6.55
CA LYS A 147 11.85 4.47 -7.94
C LYS A 147 12.67 3.55 -8.82
N ASN A 148 13.99 3.61 -8.71
CA ASN A 148 14.88 2.75 -9.49
C ASN A 148 14.60 1.28 -9.18
N PHE A 149 14.42 0.94 -7.90
CA PHE A 149 14.08 -0.40 -7.45
C PHE A 149 12.81 -0.94 -8.12
N VAL A 150 11.73 -0.15 -8.14
CA VAL A 150 10.46 -0.55 -8.78
C VAL A 150 10.64 -0.73 -10.29
N VAL A 151 11.33 0.18 -10.98
CA VAL A 151 11.59 0.09 -12.42
C VAL A 151 12.43 -1.14 -12.80
N THR A 152 13.38 -1.54 -11.96
CA THR A 152 14.21 -2.74 -12.21
C THR A 152 13.53 -4.06 -11.86
N SER A 153 12.36 -4.01 -11.22
CA SER A 153 11.63 -5.19 -10.75
C SER A 153 10.50 -5.64 -11.71
N GLU A 154 10.30 -4.91 -12.82
CA GLU A 154 9.42 -5.27 -13.96
C GLU A 154 10.19 -6.07 -15.03
#